data_AF-A0AAT9QHY6-F1
#
_entry.id   AF-A0AAT9QHY6-F1
#
_cell.length_a   1.000
_cell.length_b   1.000
_cell.length_c   1.000
_cell.angle_alpha   90.00
_cell.angle_beta   90.00
_cell.angle_gamma   90.00
#
_symmetry.space_group_name_H-M   'P 1'
#
loop_
_entity.id
_entity.type
_entity.pdbx_description
1 polymer ?
#
loop_
_entity_poly.entity_id
_entity_poly.type
_entity_poly.pdbx_seq_one_letter_code
_entity_poly.pdbx_strand_id
1 'polypeptide(L)'
;MDAVADLSAAWMTKAQYPVRHGLHTNAAFGVGYMLEAFRSLGREDAAAACEEAARTWFGNDRGWPGDWELSGQDFLSAGLSEADLMRRVLSADEFAGWFAAFLPGLSVESRILQPVSVTDETDGYLVHLHGLNLTRAGQVARIIATLRESGSAEASAAAAVLSESLDPLLKAGLSGLESGDFMSTHWLASFAWDALGSVAALD
;
A
#
# COMPACT_ATOMS: atom_id res chain seq x y z
N MET A 1 -14.38 32.25 15.86
CA MET A 1 -15.25 31.41 15.02
C MET A 1 -14.94 31.63 13.55
N ASP A 2 -14.87 32.88 13.10
CA ASP A 2 -14.54 33.24 11.71
C ASP A 2 -13.21 32.63 11.24
N ALA A 3 -12.13 32.78 12.01
CA ALA A 3 -10.85 32.16 11.68
C ALA A 3 -10.90 30.62 11.54
N VAL A 4 -11.71 29.93 12.35
CA VAL A 4 -11.89 28.48 12.24
C VAL A 4 -12.70 28.14 10.99
N ALA A 5 -13.72 28.92 10.67
CA ALA A 5 -14.53 28.75 9.46
C ALA A 5 -13.67 28.98 8.20
N ASP A 6 -12.85 30.03 8.18
CA ASP A 6 -11.98 30.38 7.06
C ASP A 6 -10.91 29.32 6.83
N LEU A 7 -10.23 28.87 7.89
CA LEU A 7 -9.21 27.82 7.80
C LEU A 7 -9.79 26.48 7.38
N SER A 8 -10.96 26.11 7.91
CA SER A 8 -11.62 24.85 7.56
C SER A 8 -12.12 24.87 6.11
N ALA A 9 -12.68 25.99 5.65
CA ALA A 9 -13.09 26.17 4.25
C ALA A 9 -11.88 26.11 3.30
N ALA A 10 -10.78 26.77 3.65
CA ALA A 10 -9.54 26.72 2.87
C ALA A 10 -8.90 25.32 2.84
N TRP A 11 -9.03 24.53 3.90
CA TRP A 11 -8.57 23.13 3.90
C TRP A 11 -9.48 22.24 3.04
N MET A 12 -10.81 22.39 3.14
CA MET A 12 -11.78 21.58 2.37
C MET A 12 -11.67 21.76 0.85
N THR A 13 -11.20 22.91 0.36
CA THR A 13 -10.94 23.11 -1.08
C THR A 13 -9.70 22.37 -1.58
N LYS A 14 -8.76 22.05 -0.68
CA LYS A 14 -7.53 21.31 -1.00
C LYS A 14 -7.69 19.82 -0.77
N ALA A 15 -8.39 19.42 0.30
CA ALA A 15 -8.59 18.03 0.68
C ALA A 15 -9.46 17.28 -0.35
N GLN A 16 -8.82 16.43 -1.16
CA GLN A 16 -9.51 15.68 -2.22
C GLN A 16 -10.32 14.49 -1.68
N TYR A 17 -9.95 13.96 -0.51
CA TYR A 17 -10.57 12.79 0.12
C TYR A 17 -10.74 12.99 1.64
N PRO A 18 -11.78 12.40 2.27
CA PRO A 18 -11.98 12.45 3.72
C PRO A 18 -10.92 11.64 4.48
N VAL A 19 -10.63 11.95 5.74
CA VAL A 19 -9.66 11.18 6.54
C VAL A 19 -10.33 10.00 7.25
N ARG A 20 -9.86 8.78 6.98
CA ARG A 20 -10.36 7.49 7.51
C ARG A 20 -9.24 6.54 8.00
N HIS A 21 -7.99 7.04 7.91
CA HIS A 21 -6.71 6.60 8.46
C HIS A 21 -6.00 5.37 7.84
N GLY A 22 -5.02 5.63 6.97
CA GLY A 22 -3.89 4.77 6.60
C GLY A 22 -2.55 5.46 6.90
N LEU A 23 -2.23 5.65 8.20
CA LEU A 23 -1.05 6.36 8.70
C LEU A 23 0.04 5.39 9.23
N HIS A 24 1.18 5.94 9.66
CA HIS A 24 2.38 5.19 10.09
C HIS A 24 2.15 4.09 11.13
N THR A 25 1.07 4.15 11.92
CA THR A 25 0.70 3.14 12.91
C THR A 25 0.00 1.91 12.31
N ASN A 26 0.00 1.75 10.98
CA ASN A 26 -0.52 0.54 10.33
C ASN A 26 0.27 -0.70 10.77
N ALA A 27 -0.41 -1.59 11.50
CA ALA A 27 0.22 -2.78 12.08
C ALA A 27 0.74 -3.76 11.01
N ALA A 28 -0.01 -3.95 9.91
CA ALA A 28 0.40 -4.87 8.86
C ALA A 28 1.72 -4.42 8.19
N PHE A 29 1.81 -3.13 7.86
CA PHE A 29 3.01 -2.53 7.29
C PHE A 29 4.22 -2.66 8.24
N GLY A 30 4.06 -2.26 9.50
CA GLY A 30 5.15 -2.33 10.49
C GLY A 30 5.61 -3.76 10.77
N VAL A 31 4.68 -4.71 10.93
CA VAL A 31 4.99 -6.13 11.16
C VAL A 31 5.69 -6.75 9.95
N GLY A 32 5.32 -6.37 8.71
CA GLY A 32 6.00 -6.83 7.49
C GLY A 32 7.50 -6.53 7.50
N TYR A 33 7.89 -5.28 7.78
CA TYR A 33 9.30 -4.90 7.87
C TYR A 33 10.03 -5.52 9.06
N MET A 34 9.36 -5.62 10.23
CA MET A 34 9.95 -6.30 11.39
C MET A 34 10.25 -7.77 11.09
N LEU A 35 9.33 -8.47 10.42
CA LEU A 35 9.51 -9.87 10.03
C LEU A 35 10.72 -10.06 9.11
N GLU A 36 10.86 -9.23 8.07
CA GLU A 36 12.02 -9.28 7.17
C GLU A 36 13.34 -8.97 7.89
N ALA A 37 13.34 -7.95 8.76
CA ALA A 37 14.50 -7.62 9.58
C ALA A 37 14.88 -8.76 10.53
N PHE A 38 13.93 -9.38 11.23
CA PHE A 38 14.23 -10.48 12.14
C PHE A 38 14.72 -11.73 11.43
N ARG A 39 14.16 -12.08 10.26
CA ARG A 39 14.65 -13.20 9.43
C ARG A 39 16.09 -12.94 8.97
N SER A 40 16.38 -11.77 8.43
CA SER A 40 17.74 -11.42 7.94
C SER A 40 18.80 -11.33 9.05
N LEU A 41 18.40 -10.98 10.27
CA LEU A 41 19.27 -10.91 11.44
C LEU A 41 19.37 -12.22 12.24
N GLY A 42 18.71 -13.30 11.79
CA GLY A 42 18.71 -14.59 12.50
C GLY A 42 17.99 -14.55 13.86
N ARG A 43 16.98 -13.69 14.03
CA ARG A 43 16.20 -13.53 15.26
C ARG A 43 14.92 -14.37 15.18
N GLU A 44 15.09 -15.69 15.19
CA GLU A 44 14.03 -16.67 14.89
C GLU A 44 12.79 -16.53 15.79
N ASP A 45 12.93 -16.42 17.11
CA ASP A 45 11.79 -16.27 18.03
C ASP A 45 10.95 -15.01 17.72
N ALA A 46 11.61 -13.91 17.35
CA ALA A 46 10.93 -12.66 17.05
C ALA A 46 10.23 -12.72 15.68
N ALA A 47 10.84 -13.38 14.69
CA ALA A 47 10.21 -13.65 13.40
C ALA A 47 8.96 -14.54 13.58
N ALA A 48 9.07 -15.62 14.37
CA ALA A 48 7.96 -16.51 14.67
C ALA A 48 6.79 -15.79 15.35
N ALA A 49 7.06 -14.90 16.30
CA ALA A 49 6.04 -14.07 16.94
C ALA A 49 5.31 -13.14 15.95
N CYS A 50 6.04 -12.55 14.98
CA CYS A 50 5.43 -11.75 13.91
C CYS A 50 4.55 -12.60 12.99
N GLU A 51 4.99 -13.82 12.64
CA GLU A 51 4.22 -14.75 11.80
C GLU A 51 2.94 -15.21 12.49
N GLU A 52 3.01 -15.58 13.78
CA GLU A 52 1.86 -15.97 14.59
C GLU A 52 0.86 -14.82 14.71
N ALA A 53 1.33 -13.60 14.98
CA ALA A 53 0.49 -12.42 15.07
C ALA A 53 -0.21 -12.12 13.73
N ALA A 54 0.51 -12.15 12.62
CA ALA A 54 -0.05 -11.93 11.29
C ALA A 54 -1.17 -12.94 10.96
N ARG A 55 -0.91 -14.23 11.18
CA ARG A 55 -1.90 -15.31 10.95
C ARG A 55 -3.11 -15.17 11.86
N THR A 56 -2.91 -14.80 13.12
CA THR A 56 -3.98 -14.61 14.11
C THR A 56 -4.86 -13.42 13.77
N TRP A 57 -4.26 -12.30 13.37
CA TRP A 57 -5.00 -11.06 13.11
C TRP A 57 -5.72 -11.08 11.76
N PHE A 58 -5.05 -11.55 10.71
CA PHE A 58 -5.48 -11.33 9.32
C PHE A 58 -5.82 -12.63 8.56
N GLY A 59 -5.51 -13.81 9.11
CA GLY A 59 -5.71 -15.09 8.41
C GLY A 59 -7.16 -15.37 8.01
N ASN A 60 -8.13 -14.83 8.77
CA ASN A 60 -9.56 -15.02 8.54
C ASN A 60 -10.24 -13.82 7.87
N ASP A 61 -9.51 -12.77 7.50
CA ASP A 61 -10.10 -11.58 6.91
C ASP A 61 -10.53 -11.83 5.47
N ARG A 62 -11.74 -11.38 5.13
CA ARG A 62 -12.43 -11.65 3.86
C ARG A 62 -13.25 -10.43 3.47
N GLY A 63 -13.40 -10.18 2.17
CA GLY A 63 -14.28 -9.12 1.67
C GLY A 63 -13.87 -7.70 2.09
N TRP A 64 -12.58 -7.39 2.03
CA TRP A 64 -12.01 -6.08 2.35
C TRP A 64 -12.73 -4.96 1.57
N PRO A 65 -13.26 -3.93 2.25
CA PRO A 65 -14.03 -2.85 1.60
C PRO A 65 -13.10 -1.77 1.02
N GLY A 66 -12.33 -2.12 -0.02
CA GLY A 66 -11.31 -1.23 -0.62
C GLY A 66 -11.84 0.14 -1.09
N ASP A 67 -13.13 0.25 -1.39
CA ASP A 67 -13.78 1.52 -1.77
C ASP A 67 -13.79 2.57 -0.64
N TRP A 68 -13.72 2.15 0.61
CA TRP A 68 -13.79 3.03 1.78
C TRP A 68 -12.42 3.42 2.32
N GLU A 69 -11.39 2.72 1.89
CA GLU A 69 -10.04 2.81 2.43
C GLU A 69 -9.36 4.15 2.12
N LEU A 70 -9.61 4.72 0.94
CA LEU A 70 -8.91 5.93 0.51
C LEU A 70 -9.24 7.14 1.38
N SER A 71 -8.20 7.70 1.97
CA SER A 71 -8.26 8.87 2.82
C SER A 71 -7.23 9.94 2.44
N GLY A 72 -7.58 11.22 2.65
CA GLY A 72 -6.87 12.37 2.05
C GLY A 72 -5.46 12.63 2.58
N GLN A 73 -5.03 11.88 3.58
CA GLN A 73 -3.71 11.99 4.23
C GLN A 73 -3.01 10.63 4.30
N ASP A 74 -3.54 9.64 3.60
CA ASP A 74 -3.00 8.29 3.64
C ASP A 74 -1.61 8.26 3.04
N PHE A 75 -0.75 7.53 3.74
CA PHE A 75 0.59 7.21 3.30
C PHE A 75 0.67 5.77 2.78
N LEU A 76 -0.20 4.91 3.31
CA LEU A 76 -0.22 3.47 3.08
C LEU A 76 -1.63 3.04 2.70
N SER A 77 -1.71 2.04 1.81
CA SER A 77 -2.92 1.25 1.67
C SER A 77 -2.95 0.22 2.80
N ALA A 78 -3.96 0.28 3.67
CA ALA A 78 -4.17 -0.73 4.70
C ALA A 78 -4.43 -2.12 4.10
N GLY A 79 -5.27 -2.22 3.07
CA GLY A 79 -5.59 -3.50 2.44
C GLY A 79 -4.39 -4.12 1.72
N LEU A 80 -3.63 -3.34 0.96
CA LEU A 80 -2.42 -3.84 0.28
C LEU A 80 -1.27 -4.09 1.27
N SER A 81 -1.19 -3.36 2.38
CA SER A 81 -0.23 -3.66 3.45
C SER A 81 -0.53 -4.99 4.13
N GLU A 82 -1.81 -5.29 4.36
CA GLU A 82 -2.24 -6.58 4.87
C GLU A 82 -1.92 -7.71 3.88
N ALA A 83 -2.27 -7.55 2.61
CA ALA A 83 -1.94 -8.54 1.59
C ALA A 83 -0.42 -8.76 1.43
N ASP A 84 0.39 -7.69 1.45
CA ASP A 84 1.85 -7.78 1.39
C ASP A 84 2.43 -8.43 2.67
N LEU A 85 1.81 -8.28 3.85
CA LEU A 85 2.19 -9.05 5.03
C LEU A 85 1.79 -10.53 4.88
N MET A 86 0.57 -10.82 4.43
CA MET A 86 0.05 -12.18 4.36
C MET A 86 0.80 -13.04 3.35
N ARG A 87 1.26 -12.47 2.22
CA ARG A 87 2.15 -13.18 1.27
C ARG A 87 3.51 -13.56 1.86
N ARG A 88 3.98 -12.90 2.93
CA ARG A 88 5.25 -13.26 3.61
C ARG A 88 5.12 -14.43 4.57
N VAL A 89 3.91 -14.71 5.04
CA VAL A 89 3.64 -15.70 6.09
C VAL A 89 2.91 -16.93 5.57
N LEU A 90 2.18 -16.84 4.45
CA LEU A 90 1.52 -17.96 3.77
C LEU A 90 2.39 -18.52 2.65
N SER A 91 2.20 -19.79 2.29
CA SER A 91 2.71 -20.32 1.02
C SER A 91 2.00 -19.66 -0.17
N ALA A 92 2.58 -19.71 -1.37
CA ALA A 92 1.98 -19.08 -2.56
C ALA A 92 0.55 -19.57 -2.85
N ASP A 93 0.28 -20.87 -2.69
CA ASP A 93 -1.05 -21.45 -2.90
C ASP A 93 -2.06 -21.04 -1.81
N GLU A 94 -1.64 -21.06 -0.54
CA GLU A 94 -2.47 -20.55 0.56
C GLU A 94 -2.78 -19.06 0.39
N PHE A 95 -1.79 -18.28 -0.03
CA PHE A 95 -1.94 -16.86 -0.29
C PHE A 95 -2.90 -16.59 -1.44
N ALA A 96 -2.79 -17.32 -2.55
CA ALA A 96 -3.70 -17.15 -3.69
C ALA A 96 -5.17 -17.35 -3.29
N GLY A 97 -5.46 -18.43 -2.54
CA GLY A 97 -6.80 -18.69 -2.02
C GLY A 97 -7.27 -17.65 -1.00
N TRP A 98 -6.37 -17.20 -0.10
CA TRP A 98 -6.66 -16.13 0.86
C TRP A 98 -6.94 -14.80 0.15
N PHE A 99 -6.12 -14.41 -0.83
CA PHE A 99 -6.20 -13.14 -1.54
C PHE A 99 -7.50 -13.01 -2.35
N ALA A 100 -7.89 -14.07 -3.06
CA ALA A 100 -9.15 -14.11 -3.79
C ALA A 100 -10.37 -13.90 -2.88
N ALA A 101 -10.31 -14.42 -1.65
CA ALA A 101 -11.37 -14.29 -0.67
C ALA A 101 -11.28 -12.97 0.13
N PHE A 102 -10.09 -12.38 0.25
CA PHE A 102 -9.82 -11.09 0.89
C PHE A 102 -10.28 -9.92 0.01
N LEU A 103 -9.95 -9.89 -1.28
CA LEU A 103 -10.36 -8.84 -2.23
C LEU A 103 -11.24 -9.43 -3.35
N PRO A 104 -12.47 -9.88 -3.03
CA PRO A 104 -13.34 -10.46 -4.03
C PRO A 104 -13.76 -9.39 -5.05
N GLY A 105 -13.67 -9.72 -6.34
CA GLY A 105 -14.09 -8.83 -7.42
C GLY A 105 -13.15 -7.65 -7.69
N LEU A 106 -11.89 -7.74 -7.25
CA LEU A 106 -10.85 -6.78 -7.62
C LEU A 106 -10.81 -6.60 -9.14
N SER A 107 -10.93 -5.34 -9.58
CA SER A 107 -10.85 -4.93 -10.98
C SER A 107 -9.89 -3.76 -11.14
N VAL A 108 -9.51 -3.45 -12.38
CA VAL A 108 -8.62 -2.31 -12.64
C VAL A 108 -9.22 -1.00 -12.13
N GLU A 109 -10.54 -0.84 -12.15
CA GLU A 109 -11.26 0.35 -11.66
C GLU A 109 -11.35 0.44 -10.13
N SER A 110 -10.96 -0.61 -9.40
CA SER A 110 -11.02 -0.63 -7.94
C SER A 110 -10.15 0.49 -7.36
N ARG A 111 -10.72 1.30 -6.47
CA ARG A 111 -10.08 2.52 -5.93
C ARG A 111 -8.72 2.26 -5.26
N ILE A 112 -8.53 1.07 -4.70
CA ILE A 112 -7.26 0.64 -4.09
C ILE A 112 -6.11 0.55 -5.10
N LEU A 113 -6.41 0.36 -6.39
CA LEU A 113 -5.46 0.29 -7.50
C LEU A 113 -5.33 1.60 -8.30
N GLN A 114 -6.21 2.57 -8.03
CA GLN A 114 -6.22 3.83 -8.77
C GLN A 114 -5.20 4.82 -8.16
N PRO A 115 -4.47 5.56 -9.02
CA PRO A 115 -3.56 6.60 -8.55
C PRO A 115 -4.33 7.78 -7.97
N VAL A 116 -3.67 8.48 -7.03
CA VAL A 116 -4.19 9.70 -6.40
C VAL A 116 -3.28 10.89 -6.69
N SER A 117 -3.85 12.09 -6.71
CA SER A 117 -3.13 13.34 -6.92
C SER A 117 -2.91 14.10 -5.61
N VAL A 118 -1.81 14.84 -5.53
CA VAL A 118 -1.58 15.86 -4.48
C VAL A 118 -2.01 17.22 -5.02
N THR A 119 -2.76 17.97 -4.22
CA THR A 119 -3.31 19.29 -4.59
C THR A 119 -2.53 20.46 -4.02
N ASP A 120 -1.71 20.22 -2.99
CA ASP A 120 -0.85 21.21 -2.35
C ASP A 120 0.44 20.54 -1.87
N GLU A 121 1.55 20.79 -2.58
CA GLU A 121 2.87 20.21 -2.30
C GLU A 121 3.53 20.77 -1.02
N THR A 122 2.97 21.84 -0.44
CA THR A 122 3.49 22.46 0.79
C THR A 122 2.83 21.91 2.05
N ASP A 123 1.72 21.18 1.90
CA ASP A 123 1.00 20.57 3.03
C ASP A 123 1.60 19.21 3.37
N GLY A 124 2.19 19.11 4.55
CA GLY A 124 2.88 17.91 5.01
C GLY A 124 2.03 16.64 5.10
N TYR A 125 0.70 16.75 5.13
CA TYR A 125 -0.19 15.58 5.11
C TYR A 125 -0.71 15.25 3.71
N LEU A 126 -1.00 16.25 2.87
CA LEU A 126 -1.47 15.98 1.51
C LEU A 126 -0.37 15.34 0.67
N VAL A 127 0.90 15.72 0.85
CA VAL A 127 2.04 15.09 0.18
C VAL A 127 2.22 13.61 0.49
N HIS A 128 1.60 13.08 1.55
CA HIS A 128 1.58 11.64 1.81
C HIS A 128 0.97 10.83 0.66
N LEU A 129 0.08 11.42 -0.14
CA LEU A 129 -0.55 10.72 -1.26
C LEU A 129 0.46 10.35 -2.36
N HIS A 130 1.60 11.06 -2.48
CA HIS A 130 2.72 10.59 -3.30
C HIS A 130 3.32 9.29 -2.76
N GLY A 131 3.51 9.23 -1.43
CA GLY A 131 3.93 8.03 -0.72
C GLY A 131 2.93 6.89 -0.84
N LEU A 132 1.62 7.18 -0.81
CA LEU A 132 0.56 6.19 -1.04
C LEU A 132 0.70 5.55 -2.41
N ASN A 133 0.88 6.34 -3.47
CA ASN A 133 1.05 5.80 -4.81
C ASN A 133 2.28 4.87 -4.90
N LEU A 134 3.43 5.28 -4.35
CA LEU A 134 4.65 4.47 -4.38
C LEU A 134 4.56 3.20 -3.53
N THR A 135 4.03 3.30 -2.31
CA THR A 135 3.87 2.14 -1.42
C THR A 135 2.90 1.13 -2.02
N ARG A 136 1.79 1.58 -2.63
CA ARG A 136 0.89 0.73 -3.40
C ARG A 136 1.62 0.04 -4.54
N ALA A 137 2.39 0.77 -5.36
CA ALA A 137 3.13 0.16 -6.47
C ALA A 137 4.09 -0.95 -6.00
N GLY A 138 4.88 -0.69 -4.95
CA GLY A 138 5.80 -1.68 -4.39
C GLY A 138 5.07 -2.92 -3.82
N GLN A 139 4.00 -2.71 -3.06
CA GLN A 139 3.18 -3.80 -2.49
C GLN A 139 2.51 -4.62 -3.59
N VAL A 140 1.88 -3.96 -4.57
CA VAL A 140 1.23 -4.61 -5.72
C VAL A 140 2.24 -5.46 -6.47
N ALA A 141 3.46 -4.97 -6.74
CA ALA A 141 4.48 -5.73 -7.43
C ALA A 141 4.85 -7.03 -6.68
N ARG A 142 5.04 -6.95 -5.37
CA ARG A 142 5.36 -8.13 -4.55
C ARG A 142 4.19 -9.12 -4.45
N ILE A 143 2.96 -8.63 -4.41
CA ILE A 143 1.75 -9.46 -4.46
C ILE A 143 1.66 -10.19 -5.81
N ILE A 144 1.91 -9.49 -6.92
CA ILE A 144 1.93 -10.09 -8.27
C ILE A 144 2.93 -11.24 -8.32
N ALA A 145 4.14 -11.06 -7.78
CA ALA A 145 5.17 -12.12 -7.76
C ALA A 145 4.66 -13.39 -7.07
N THR A 146 4.11 -13.28 -5.85
CA THR A 146 3.57 -14.44 -5.12
C THR A 146 2.35 -15.07 -5.80
N LEU A 147 1.47 -14.27 -6.42
CA LEU A 147 0.35 -14.81 -7.18
C LEU A 147 0.82 -15.61 -8.42
N ARG A 148 1.84 -15.12 -9.13
CA ARG A 148 2.45 -15.85 -10.25
C ARG A 148 3.11 -17.15 -9.81
N GLU A 149 3.74 -17.17 -8.63
CA GLU A 149 4.36 -18.36 -8.05
C GLU A 149 3.37 -19.50 -7.78
N SER A 150 2.12 -19.19 -7.39
CA SER A 150 1.07 -20.22 -7.23
C SER A 150 0.73 -20.92 -8.55
N GLY A 151 0.81 -20.21 -9.68
CA GLY A 151 0.55 -20.77 -11.01
C GLY A 151 -0.92 -21.12 -11.29
N SER A 152 -1.85 -20.86 -10.36
CA SER A 152 -3.28 -21.08 -10.61
C SER A 152 -3.84 -20.05 -11.59
N ALA A 153 -4.88 -20.44 -12.36
CA ALA A 153 -5.50 -19.56 -13.35
C ALA A 153 -6.16 -18.33 -12.70
N GLU A 154 -6.76 -18.50 -11.53
CA GLU A 154 -7.37 -17.41 -10.75
C GLU A 154 -6.31 -16.42 -10.25
N ALA A 155 -5.20 -16.91 -9.69
CA ALA A 155 -4.08 -16.06 -9.27
C ALA A 155 -3.46 -15.32 -10.45
N SER A 156 -3.34 -15.97 -11.61
CA SER A 156 -2.84 -15.36 -12.84
C SER A 156 -3.74 -14.23 -13.34
N ALA A 157 -5.07 -14.40 -13.25
CA ALA A 157 -6.03 -13.36 -13.61
C ALA A 157 -5.95 -12.16 -12.66
N ALA A 158 -5.86 -12.40 -11.34
CA ALA A 158 -5.67 -11.34 -10.35
C ALA A 158 -4.33 -10.60 -10.56
N ALA A 159 -3.25 -11.33 -10.85
CA ALA A 159 -1.95 -10.74 -11.17
C ALA A 159 -2.00 -9.85 -12.41
N ALA A 160 -2.77 -10.22 -13.44
CA ALA A 160 -2.97 -9.40 -14.64
C ALA A 160 -3.67 -8.07 -14.31
N VAL A 161 -4.78 -8.13 -13.56
CA VAL A 161 -5.51 -6.92 -13.09
C VAL A 161 -4.59 -5.99 -12.30
N LEU A 162 -3.82 -6.55 -11.36
CA LEU A 162 -2.87 -5.80 -10.55
C LEU A 162 -1.77 -5.15 -11.40
N SER A 163 -1.29 -5.83 -12.43
CA SER A 163 -0.21 -5.35 -13.30
C SER A 163 -0.58 -4.06 -14.03
N GLU A 164 -1.86 -3.87 -14.39
CA GLU A 164 -2.36 -2.66 -15.06
C GLU A 164 -2.24 -1.39 -14.18
N SER A 165 -2.11 -1.55 -12.85
CA SER A 165 -1.99 -0.42 -11.92
C SER A 165 -0.56 0.07 -11.69
N LEU A 166 0.46 -0.73 -12.02
CA LEU A 166 1.86 -0.44 -11.65
C LEU A 166 2.37 0.86 -12.26
N ASP A 167 2.27 1.00 -13.59
CA ASP A 167 2.74 2.18 -14.32
C ASP A 167 2.03 3.48 -13.89
N PRO A 168 0.68 3.52 -13.82
CA PRO A 168 -0.04 4.68 -13.31
C PRO A 168 0.36 5.07 -11.88
N LEU A 169 0.50 4.10 -10.96
CA LEU A 169 0.88 4.35 -9.57
C LEU A 169 2.31 4.88 -9.47
N LEU A 170 3.27 4.24 -10.15
CA LEU A 170 4.66 4.71 -10.18
C LEU A 170 4.76 6.13 -10.73
N LYS A 171 4.13 6.40 -11.88
CA LYS A 171 4.16 7.72 -12.50
C LYS A 171 3.60 8.79 -11.57
N ALA A 172 2.46 8.53 -10.93
CA ALA A 172 1.84 9.47 -10.01
C ALA A 172 2.73 9.72 -8.78
N GLY A 173 3.25 8.67 -8.15
CA GLY A 173 4.09 8.80 -6.95
C GLY A 173 5.45 9.45 -7.21
N LEU A 174 6.10 9.16 -8.34
CA LEU A 174 7.40 9.73 -8.70
C LEU A 174 7.32 11.23 -9.01
N SER A 175 6.15 11.74 -9.41
CA SER A 175 5.95 13.18 -9.66
C SER A 175 6.23 14.03 -8.42
N GLY A 176 6.04 13.49 -7.21
CA GLY A 176 6.35 14.18 -5.96
C GLY A 176 7.84 14.52 -5.78
N LEU A 177 8.75 13.76 -6.41
CA LEU A 177 10.18 14.03 -6.39
C LEU A 177 10.56 15.30 -7.18
N GLU A 178 9.68 15.76 -8.07
CA GLU A 178 9.91 16.95 -8.90
C GLU A 178 9.48 18.25 -8.19
N SER A 179 8.75 18.16 -7.07
CA SER A 179 8.18 19.32 -6.36
C SER A 179 9.22 20.29 -5.80
N GLY A 180 10.43 19.82 -5.49
CA GLY A 180 11.50 20.60 -4.87
C GLY A 180 11.23 21.04 -3.43
N ASP A 181 10.04 20.74 -2.86
CA ASP A 181 9.68 21.06 -1.49
C ASP A 181 10.26 20.00 -0.54
N PHE A 182 10.86 20.45 0.57
CA PHE A 182 11.39 19.55 1.58
C PHE A 182 10.29 18.61 2.10
N MET A 183 9.08 19.11 2.35
CA MET A 183 7.97 18.34 2.95
C MET A 183 7.60 17.11 2.12
N SER A 184 7.69 17.22 0.80
CA SER A 184 7.42 16.14 -0.16
C SER A 184 8.65 15.24 -0.36
N THR A 185 9.84 15.82 -0.56
CA THR A 185 10.99 15.08 -1.11
C THR A 185 11.83 14.29 -0.10
N HIS A 186 11.93 14.72 1.17
CA HIS A 186 12.96 14.22 2.09
C HIS A 186 12.80 12.75 2.54
N TRP A 187 11.59 12.22 2.53
CA TRP A 187 11.28 10.81 2.85
C TRP A 187 10.91 9.99 1.61
N LEU A 188 10.39 10.63 0.56
CA LEU A 188 9.79 9.99 -0.61
C LEU A 188 10.79 9.13 -1.39
N ALA A 189 12.06 9.53 -1.42
CA ALA A 189 13.13 8.81 -2.13
C ALA A 189 13.28 7.34 -1.68
N SER A 190 13.11 7.03 -0.39
CA SER A 190 13.21 5.65 0.11
C SER A 190 12.06 4.77 -0.40
N PHE A 191 10.86 5.33 -0.52
CA PHE A 191 9.70 4.61 -1.05
C PHE A 191 9.75 4.49 -2.57
N ALA A 192 10.31 5.50 -3.25
CA ALA A 192 10.59 5.42 -4.68
C ALA A 192 11.57 4.30 -4.99
N TRP A 193 12.65 4.18 -4.21
CA TRP A 193 13.61 3.09 -4.33
C TRP A 193 12.97 1.72 -4.10
N ASP A 194 12.18 1.55 -3.03
CA ASP A 194 11.48 0.29 -2.74
C ASP A 194 10.50 -0.10 -3.86
N ALA A 195 9.70 0.85 -4.34
CA ALA A 195 8.72 0.63 -5.39
C ALA A 195 9.39 0.26 -6.73
N LEU A 196 10.39 1.02 -7.16
CA LEU A 196 11.14 0.76 -8.39
C LEU A 196 11.86 -0.59 -8.33
N GLY A 197 12.50 -0.91 -7.20
CA GLY A 197 13.18 -2.18 -7.00
C GLY A 197 12.21 -3.36 -7.02
N SER A 198 11.03 -3.21 -6.41
CA SER A 198 9.99 -4.25 -6.39
C SER A 198 9.39 -4.50 -7.77
N VAL A 199 9.15 -3.44 -8.55
CA VAL A 199 8.63 -3.56 -9.92
C VAL A 199 9.68 -4.15 -10.86
N ALA A 200 10.94 -3.73 -10.76
CA ALA A 200 12.03 -4.28 -11.57
C ALA A 200 12.29 -5.78 -11.31
N ALA A 201 11.90 -6.30 -10.13
CA ALA A 201 12.02 -7.72 -9.80
C ALA A 201 10.93 -8.61 -10.43
N LEU A 202 9.95 -8.03 -11.14
CA LEU A 202 8.91 -8.78 -11.86
C LEU A 202 9.30 -9.22 -13.27
N ASP A 203 10.35 -8.61 -13.84
CA ASP A 203 10.89 -8.89 -15.18
C ASP A 203 11.91 -10.03 -15.15
#